data_AF-A0A935ZUZ2-F1
#
_entry.id   AF-A0A935ZUZ2-F1
#
_cell.length_a   1.000
_cell.length_b   1.000
_cell.length_c   1.000
_cell.angle_alpha   90.00
_cell.angle_beta   90.00
_cell.angle_gamma   90.00
#
_symmetry.space_group_name_H-M   'P 1'
#
loop_
_entity.id
_entity.type
_entity.pdbx_description
1 polymer ?
#
loop_
_entity_poly.entity_id
_entity_poly.type
_entity_poly.pdbx_seq_one_letter_code
_entity_poly.pdbx_strand_id
1 'polypeptide(L)'
;MKWLTFLMFVSFIAENVISQDVWNIKAIDPHGRFIDVKALDKAGKIYDVKAFEMDNSSQFMDVKAIKDGKKMAIKVLVSTDVFAPVKAIGDNGEIFDIKAITKDNIHLDVKGVSSNGSIVNIKAVSPDGDFYGIKAISKDGILHDVKGIKFSSNDVESVLHGVEIKANIKALPQAPGQSDDFIWHIKAVHPDGQLWDIKAIDEAGKIYDVKSLEENGNMHVMDIKAFVGNKKFPVKVLVSSDKYAPVKAIGTDGKIYDIKAISPDKKLLDVKGVSQAGNLISIKAINADGSFFGIKAISPSGQMYDVKGIAMDDAFMVNGVKVKAHVKALPQE
;
A
#
# COMPACT_ATOMS: atom_id res chain seq x y z
N MET A 1 27.28 -57.41 39.19
CA MET A 1 27.87 -56.29 38.42
C MET A 1 26.95 -55.99 37.25
N LYS A 2 26.00 -55.07 37.41
CA LYS A 2 25.14 -54.52 36.34
C LYS A 2 24.95 -53.05 36.64
N TRP A 3 25.44 -52.21 35.74
CA TRP A 3 25.31 -50.76 35.78
C TRP A 3 23.89 -50.37 35.37
N LEU A 4 23.27 -49.45 36.12
CA LEU A 4 22.01 -48.83 35.76
C LEU A 4 22.31 -47.41 35.28
N THR A 5 22.25 -47.19 33.96
CA THR A 5 22.42 -45.88 33.35
C THR A 5 21.07 -45.17 33.37
N PHE A 6 20.98 -44.05 34.09
CA PHE A 6 19.80 -43.18 34.11
C PHE A 6 19.94 -42.16 32.98
N LEU A 7 19.16 -42.29 31.90
CA LEU A 7 19.06 -41.26 30.86
C LEU A 7 18.04 -40.21 31.31
N MET A 8 18.52 -39.00 31.59
CA MET A 8 17.70 -37.82 31.83
C MET A 8 17.31 -37.22 30.47
N PHE A 9 16.05 -37.40 30.06
CA PHE A 9 15.49 -36.70 28.90
C PHE A 9 15.17 -35.26 29.30
N VAL A 10 15.98 -34.31 28.84
CA VAL A 10 15.64 -32.88 28.86
C VAL A 10 14.82 -32.60 27.61
N SER A 11 13.51 -32.39 27.77
CA SER A 11 12.64 -31.97 26.68
C SER A 11 12.79 -30.46 26.48
N PHE A 12 13.38 -30.04 25.36
CA PHE A 12 13.39 -28.65 24.93
C PHE A 12 12.00 -28.32 24.36
N ILE A 13 11.22 -27.48 25.05
CA ILE A 13 10.08 -26.81 24.45
C ILE A 13 10.63 -25.63 23.67
N ALA A 14 10.62 -25.73 22.34
CA ALA A 14 10.83 -24.57 21.48
C ALA A 14 9.61 -23.65 21.61
N GLU A 15 9.78 -22.51 22.27
CA GLU A 15 8.79 -21.43 22.23
C GLU A 15 8.66 -20.96 20.77
N ASN A 16 7.52 -21.24 20.14
CA ASN A 16 7.15 -20.62 18.88
C ASN A 16 6.95 -19.12 19.14
N VAL A 17 7.98 -18.32 18.91
CA VAL A 17 7.85 -16.87 18.81
C VAL A 17 7.00 -16.59 17.58
N ILE A 18 5.72 -16.32 17.78
CA ILE A 18 4.84 -15.84 16.71
C ILE A 18 5.41 -14.48 16.28
N SER A 19 6.03 -14.44 15.11
CA SER A 19 6.46 -13.20 14.48
C SER A 19 5.22 -12.35 14.22
N GLN A 20 5.00 -11.31 15.03
CA GLN A 20 3.95 -10.33 14.79
C GLN A 20 4.19 -9.69 13.42
N ASP A 21 3.22 -9.76 12.50
CA ASP A 21 3.34 -9.10 11.21
C ASP A 21 3.32 -7.57 11.42
N VAL A 22 4.34 -6.89 10.87
CA VAL A 22 4.57 -5.45 11.03
C VAL A 22 4.47 -4.75 9.69
N TRP A 23 3.66 -3.70 9.63
CA TRP A 23 3.38 -2.97 8.40
C TRP A 23 4.07 -1.61 8.40
N ASN A 24 4.59 -1.19 7.24
CA ASN A 24 5.23 0.10 7.06
C ASN A 24 4.18 1.23 7.04
N ILE A 25 4.46 2.38 7.66
CA ILE A 25 3.62 3.59 7.50
C ILE A 25 4.24 4.54 6.48
N LYS A 26 3.47 4.94 5.47
CA LYS A 26 3.92 5.86 4.43
C LYS A 26 2.82 6.87 4.07
N ALA A 27 3.22 8.08 3.69
CA ALA A 27 2.34 9.02 3.02
C ALA A 27 2.34 8.75 1.52
N ILE A 28 1.28 9.15 0.81
CA ILE A 28 1.15 8.99 -0.64
C ILE A 28 0.92 10.35 -1.26
N ASP A 29 1.80 10.73 -2.17
CA ASP A 29 1.62 11.94 -2.94
C ASP A 29 0.64 11.73 -4.13
N PRO A 30 0.22 12.81 -4.81
CA PRO A 30 -0.73 12.73 -5.92
C PRO A 30 -0.23 11.91 -7.13
N HIS A 31 1.05 11.64 -7.22
CA HIS A 31 1.64 10.80 -8.27
C HIS A 31 1.70 9.32 -7.88
N GLY A 32 1.11 8.97 -6.73
CA GLY A 32 1.17 7.64 -6.16
C GLY A 32 2.59 7.26 -5.77
N ARG A 33 3.41 8.19 -5.26
CA ARG A 33 4.72 7.89 -4.68
C ARG A 33 4.61 7.84 -3.16
N PHE A 34 5.27 6.86 -2.56
CA PHE A 34 5.32 6.74 -1.11
C PHE A 34 6.43 7.57 -0.48
N ILE A 35 6.12 8.19 0.65
CA ILE A 35 7.00 9.03 1.47
C ILE A 35 7.05 8.38 2.85
N ASP A 36 8.24 8.15 3.40
CA ASP A 36 8.37 7.50 4.70
C ASP A 36 7.81 8.37 5.81
N VAL A 37 6.98 7.77 6.67
CA VAL A 37 6.49 8.44 7.88
C VAL A 37 7.34 7.99 9.06
N LYS A 38 7.90 8.94 9.79
CA LYS A 38 8.83 8.71 10.90
C LYS A 38 8.46 9.57 12.10
N ALA A 39 8.95 9.16 13.27
CA ALA A 39 8.92 9.96 14.48
C ALA A 39 10.27 10.66 14.69
N LEU A 40 10.27 11.91 15.14
CA LEU A 40 11.47 12.70 15.38
C LEU A 40 11.45 13.26 16.81
N ASP A 41 12.58 13.17 17.50
CA ASP A 41 12.75 13.89 18.77
C ASP A 41 13.21 15.34 18.56
N LYS A 42 13.34 16.09 19.65
CA LYS A 42 13.78 17.49 19.64
C LYS A 42 15.18 17.68 19.04
N ALA A 43 16.03 16.65 19.07
CA ALA A 43 17.36 16.69 18.48
C ALA A 43 17.36 16.29 16.99
N GLY A 44 16.18 15.96 16.43
CA GLY A 44 16.02 15.53 15.05
C GLY A 44 16.39 14.07 14.80
N LYS A 45 16.62 13.26 15.85
CA LYS A 45 16.86 11.82 15.68
C LYS A 45 15.58 11.14 15.22
N ILE A 46 15.72 10.29 14.20
CA ILE A 46 14.62 9.64 13.49
C ILE A 46 14.37 8.25 14.06
N TYR A 47 13.09 7.94 14.24
CA TYR A 47 12.59 6.66 14.74
C TYR A 47 11.53 6.09 13.80
N ASP A 48 11.47 4.76 13.73
CA ASP A 48 10.52 4.07 12.87
C ASP A 48 9.09 4.19 13.36
N VAL A 49 8.15 4.31 12.41
CA VAL A 49 6.72 4.26 12.68
C VAL A 49 6.13 3.08 11.91
N LYS A 50 5.41 2.22 12.62
CA LYS A 50 4.87 0.96 12.07
C LYS A 50 3.45 0.73 12.56
N ALA A 51 2.68 -0.05 11.80
CA ALA A 51 1.42 -0.63 12.24
C ALA A 51 1.62 -2.08 12.67
N PHE A 52 0.89 -2.47 13.71
CA PHE A 52 0.96 -3.78 14.35
C PHE A 52 -0.43 -4.41 14.39
N GLU A 53 -0.53 -5.66 13.95
CA GLU A 53 -1.76 -6.43 14.06
C GLU A 53 -2.16 -6.62 15.52
N MET A 54 -3.46 -6.59 15.77
CA MET A 54 -4.06 -6.88 17.07
C MET A 54 -4.75 -8.23 16.96
N ASP A 55 -4.47 -9.15 17.88
CA ASP A 55 -5.10 -10.47 17.96
C ASP A 55 -5.08 -11.27 16.64
N ASN A 56 -3.96 -11.22 15.91
CA ASN A 56 -3.78 -11.80 14.57
C ASN A 56 -4.82 -11.32 13.53
N SER A 57 -5.32 -10.11 13.72
CA SER A 57 -6.22 -9.42 12.80
C SER A 57 -5.60 -8.13 12.31
N SER A 58 -5.61 -7.96 10.99
CA SER A 58 -5.22 -6.71 10.34
C SER A 58 -6.40 -5.72 10.29
N GLN A 59 -7.64 -6.14 10.57
CA GLN A 59 -8.83 -5.28 10.44
C GLN A 59 -8.81 -4.04 11.34
N PHE A 60 -8.04 -4.07 12.43
CA PHE A 60 -7.90 -2.98 13.37
C PHE A 60 -6.51 -2.94 13.99
N MET A 61 -5.60 -2.16 13.41
CA MET A 61 -4.18 -2.18 13.79
C MET A 61 -3.77 -0.98 14.63
N ASP A 62 -2.80 -1.22 15.51
CA ASP A 62 -2.18 -0.19 16.34
C ASP A 62 -1.00 0.45 15.60
N VAL A 63 -0.96 1.79 15.52
CA VAL A 63 0.17 2.52 14.94
C VAL A 63 1.06 3.07 16.06
N LYS A 64 2.35 2.71 16.03
CA LYS A 64 3.31 3.09 17.08
C LYS A 64 4.62 3.59 16.47
N ALA A 65 5.28 4.48 17.21
CA ALA A 65 6.68 4.81 16.97
C ALA A 65 7.57 3.84 17.78
N ILE A 66 8.75 3.49 17.27
CA ILE A 66 9.66 2.52 17.88
C ILE A 66 10.95 3.22 18.28
N LYS A 67 11.18 3.36 19.59
CA LYS A 67 12.40 3.93 20.16
C LYS A 67 13.03 2.91 21.08
N ASP A 68 14.27 2.50 20.77
CA ASP A 68 15.07 1.55 21.56
C ASP A 68 14.31 0.25 21.91
N GLY A 69 13.57 -0.29 20.93
CA GLY A 69 12.75 -1.49 21.07
C GLY A 69 11.39 -1.28 21.76
N LYS A 70 11.13 -0.10 22.32
CA LYS A 70 9.85 0.25 22.95
C LYS A 70 8.88 0.87 21.94
N LYS A 71 7.60 0.53 22.07
CA LYS A 71 6.50 1.05 21.23
C LYS A 71 5.83 2.23 21.93
N MET A 72 6.01 3.44 21.38
CA MET A 72 5.36 4.66 21.83
C MET A 72 4.02 4.86 21.13
N ALA A 73 3.00 5.29 21.87
CA ALA A 73 1.68 5.52 21.30
C ALA A 73 1.70 6.75 20.39
N ILE A 74 1.09 6.66 19.21
CA ILE A 74 0.84 7.81 18.34
C ILE A 74 -0.62 8.24 18.49
N LYS A 75 -0.85 9.53 18.71
CA LYS A 75 -2.17 10.10 19.00
C LYS A 75 -2.37 11.40 18.23
N VAL A 76 -3.63 11.74 17.98
CA VAL A 76 -4.03 13.11 17.67
C VAL A 76 -4.16 13.84 19.00
N LEU A 77 -3.47 14.96 19.17
CA LEU A 77 -3.57 15.74 20.40
C LEU A 77 -4.69 16.78 20.30
N VAL A 78 -5.19 17.21 21.46
CA VAL A 78 -6.08 18.38 21.53
C VAL A 78 -5.29 19.62 21.11
N SER A 79 -5.88 20.45 20.26
CA SER A 79 -5.28 21.70 19.79
C SER A 79 -6.37 22.66 19.30
N THR A 80 -6.08 23.95 19.39
CA THR A 80 -6.87 25.05 18.81
C THR A 80 -6.44 25.40 17.38
N ASP A 81 -5.36 24.78 16.88
CA ASP A 81 -4.87 25.00 15.52
C ASP A 81 -5.88 24.49 14.48
N VAL A 82 -5.78 25.04 13.26
CA VAL A 82 -6.61 24.62 12.11
C VAL A 82 -6.51 23.11 11.86
N PHE A 83 -5.31 22.53 11.99
CA PHE A 83 -5.09 21.10 11.90
C PHE A 83 -4.49 20.55 13.19
N ALA A 84 -5.10 19.49 13.71
CA ALA A 84 -4.69 18.90 14.97
C ALA A 84 -3.33 18.18 14.82
N PRO A 85 -2.39 18.34 15.76
CA PRO A 85 -1.09 17.70 15.69
C PRO A 85 -1.20 16.19 15.91
N VAL A 86 -0.46 15.41 15.11
CA VAL A 86 -0.25 13.98 15.34
C VAL A 86 1.15 13.78 15.89
N LYS A 87 1.24 13.17 17.07
CA LYS A 87 2.50 13.05 17.82
C LYS A 87 2.66 11.65 18.42
N ALA A 88 3.90 11.22 18.57
CA ALA A 88 4.24 10.09 19.45
C ALA A 88 4.42 10.61 20.88
N ILE A 89 3.97 9.83 21.86
CA ILE A 89 4.06 10.14 23.29
C ILE A 89 4.91 9.06 23.97
N GLY A 90 6.03 9.47 24.57
CA GLY A 90 6.89 8.60 25.37
C GLY A 90 6.33 8.34 26.78
N ASP A 91 6.93 7.37 27.48
CA ASP A 91 6.49 6.91 28.81
C ASP A 91 6.48 8.04 29.89
N ASN A 92 7.23 9.11 29.67
CA ASN A 92 7.34 10.29 30.54
C ASN A 92 6.58 11.52 30.02
N GLY A 93 5.76 11.37 28.98
CA GLY A 93 5.06 12.48 28.32
C GLY A 93 5.90 13.26 27.29
N GLU A 94 7.14 12.83 27.01
CA GLU A 94 7.95 13.41 25.93
C GLU A 94 7.22 13.28 24.59
N ILE A 95 7.20 14.39 23.83
CA ILE A 95 6.52 14.49 22.54
C ILE A 95 7.51 14.35 21.40
N PHE A 96 7.17 13.49 20.45
CA PHE A 96 7.90 13.28 19.21
C PHE A 96 7.04 13.71 18.04
N ASP A 97 7.67 14.45 17.12
CA ASP A 97 7.04 14.89 15.89
C ASP A 97 6.82 13.71 14.96
N ILE A 98 5.62 13.57 14.40
CA ILE A 98 5.40 12.66 13.27
C ILE A 98 5.52 13.45 11.97
N LYS A 99 6.47 13.05 11.12
CA LYS A 99 6.74 13.70 9.84
C LYS A 99 6.72 12.68 8.70
N ALA A 100 6.27 13.11 7.52
CA ALA A 100 6.57 12.40 6.28
C ALA A 100 7.84 13.01 5.66
N ILE A 101 8.87 12.20 5.46
CA ILE A 101 10.20 12.65 5.02
C ILE A 101 10.39 12.28 3.54
N THR A 102 10.45 13.30 2.69
CA THR A 102 10.68 13.12 1.25
C THR A 102 12.12 12.69 0.95
N LYS A 103 12.38 12.24 -0.28
CA LYS A 103 13.73 11.88 -0.74
C LYS A 103 14.71 13.04 -0.68
N ASP A 104 14.21 14.26 -0.85
CA ASP A 104 14.99 15.50 -0.77
C ASP A 104 15.10 16.03 0.68
N ASN A 105 14.75 15.18 1.66
CA ASN A 105 14.79 15.47 3.08
C ASN A 105 13.90 16.66 3.52
N ILE A 106 12.86 16.96 2.74
CA ILE A 106 11.77 17.86 3.17
C ILE A 106 10.88 17.11 4.16
N HIS A 107 10.62 17.72 5.31
CA HIS A 107 9.83 17.14 6.41
C HIS A 107 8.42 17.73 6.40
N LEU A 108 7.46 16.93 5.97
CA LEU A 108 6.06 17.30 5.89
C LEU A 108 5.39 16.99 7.23
N ASP A 109 4.59 17.94 7.71
CA ASP A 109 3.85 17.79 8.96
C ASP A 109 2.74 16.74 8.81
N VAL A 110 2.63 15.78 9.74
CA VAL A 110 1.49 14.86 9.79
C VAL A 110 0.44 15.38 10.77
N LYS A 111 -0.79 15.57 10.29
CA LYS A 111 -1.87 16.25 11.01
C LYS A 111 -3.20 15.53 10.85
N GLY A 112 -4.10 15.75 11.82
CA GLY A 112 -5.53 15.52 11.69
C GLY A 112 -6.18 16.72 11.02
N VAL A 113 -6.61 16.58 9.76
CA VAL A 113 -7.00 17.71 8.91
C VAL A 113 -8.51 17.92 8.78
N SER A 114 -9.29 16.87 9.07
CA SER A 114 -10.75 16.94 9.11
C SER A 114 -11.31 15.80 9.95
N SER A 115 -12.55 15.95 10.39
CA SER A 115 -13.27 14.92 11.14
C SER A 115 -14.63 14.67 10.50
N ASN A 116 -15.04 13.41 10.46
CA ASN A 116 -16.40 12.99 10.11
C ASN A 116 -16.89 12.00 11.17
N GLY A 117 -17.79 12.48 12.04
CA GLY A 117 -18.19 11.74 13.23
C GLY A 117 -16.99 11.31 14.09
N SER A 118 -16.87 10.01 14.34
CA SER A 118 -15.80 9.41 15.13
C SER A 118 -14.45 9.28 14.40
N ILE A 119 -14.37 9.61 13.11
CA ILE A 119 -13.16 9.41 12.30
C ILE A 119 -12.49 10.75 12.04
N VAL A 120 -11.18 10.81 12.26
CA VAL A 120 -10.30 11.94 11.92
C VAL A 120 -9.42 11.53 10.74
N ASN A 121 -9.44 12.31 9.67
CA ASN A 121 -8.57 12.12 8.52
C ASN A 121 -7.15 12.57 8.85
N ILE A 122 -6.20 11.64 8.70
CA ILE A 122 -4.78 11.92 8.91
C ILE A 122 -4.09 12.08 7.57
N LYS A 123 -3.37 13.19 7.40
CA LYS A 123 -2.67 13.54 6.17
C LYS A 123 -1.28 14.08 6.50
N ALA A 124 -0.32 13.85 5.61
CA ALA A 124 0.87 14.69 5.56
C ALA A 124 0.54 15.96 4.77
N VAL A 125 1.02 17.11 5.25
CA VAL A 125 0.72 18.44 4.69
C VAL A 125 1.98 19.00 4.05
N SER A 126 1.91 19.29 2.75
CA SER A 126 3.01 19.91 2.03
C SER A 126 3.14 21.41 2.36
N PRO A 127 4.31 22.04 2.10
CA PRO A 127 4.47 23.49 2.23
C PRO A 127 3.47 24.29 1.40
N ASP A 128 3.05 23.76 0.25
CA ASP A 128 2.09 24.38 -0.67
C ASP A 128 0.63 24.13 -0.25
N GLY A 129 0.39 23.38 0.83
CA GLY A 129 -0.94 23.10 1.38
C GLY A 129 -1.59 21.82 0.87
N ASP A 130 -0.95 21.08 -0.05
CA ASP A 130 -1.47 19.78 -0.50
C ASP A 130 -1.52 18.73 0.62
N PHE A 131 -2.52 17.86 0.57
CA PHE A 131 -2.73 16.78 1.54
C PHE A 131 -2.43 15.40 0.97
N TYR A 132 -1.51 14.69 1.61
CA TYR A 132 -1.08 13.35 1.21
C TYR A 132 -1.64 12.30 2.17
N GLY A 133 -2.33 11.29 1.61
CA GLY A 133 -2.91 10.20 2.40
C GLY A 133 -1.86 9.43 3.18
N ILE A 134 -2.13 9.03 4.43
CA ILE A 134 -1.25 8.14 5.20
C ILE A 134 -1.81 6.71 5.15
N LYS A 135 -0.97 5.73 4.80
CA LYS A 135 -1.33 4.30 4.76
C LYS A 135 -0.37 3.45 5.57
N ALA A 136 -0.90 2.36 6.12
CA ALA A 136 -0.13 1.19 6.53
C ALA A 136 -0.04 0.20 5.37
N ILE A 137 1.14 -0.39 5.15
CA ILE A 137 1.43 -1.26 4.01
C ILE A 137 2.05 -2.58 4.51
N SER A 138 1.40 -3.69 4.18
CA SER A 138 1.89 -5.04 4.47
C SER A 138 3.01 -5.45 3.52
N LYS A 139 3.77 -6.50 3.89
CA LYS A 139 4.78 -7.13 3.01
C LYS A 139 4.20 -7.64 1.68
N ASP A 140 2.94 -8.05 1.70
CA ASP A 140 2.20 -8.55 0.54
C ASP A 140 1.53 -7.42 -0.26
N GLY A 141 1.71 -6.18 0.20
CA GLY A 141 1.14 -4.99 -0.39
C GLY A 141 -0.33 -4.77 -0.06
N ILE A 142 -0.87 -5.37 1.01
CA ILE A 142 -2.20 -4.99 1.54
C ILE A 142 -2.08 -3.61 2.17
N LEU A 143 -3.11 -2.78 2.02
CA LEU A 143 -3.07 -1.40 2.47
C LEU A 143 -4.25 -1.01 3.32
N HIS A 144 -3.94 -0.37 4.44
CA HIS A 144 -4.90 0.20 5.37
C HIS A 144 -4.76 1.71 5.47
N ASP A 145 -5.90 2.38 5.57
CA ASP A 145 -6.00 3.80 5.91
C ASP A 145 -5.53 4.04 7.33
N VAL A 146 -4.64 5.02 7.53
CA VAL A 146 -4.32 5.51 8.87
C VAL A 146 -5.24 6.66 9.23
N LYS A 147 -6.06 6.46 10.26
CA LYS A 147 -7.07 7.42 10.72
C LYS A 147 -6.94 7.66 12.23
N GLY A 148 -7.42 8.81 12.69
CA GLY A 148 -7.72 9.01 14.09
C GLY A 148 -9.13 8.49 14.40
N ILE A 149 -9.30 7.81 15.52
CA ILE A 149 -10.57 7.21 15.95
C ILE A 149 -10.90 7.75 17.34
N LYS A 150 -12.10 8.31 17.44
CA LYS A 150 -12.73 8.72 18.70
C LYS A 150 -13.76 7.68 19.11
N PHE A 151 -13.73 7.28 20.37
CA PHE A 151 -14.72 6.42 21.00
C PHE A 151 -15.74 7.23 21.80
N SER A 152 -15.47 8.51 22.04
CA SER A 152 -16.37 9.44 22.71
C SER A 152 -16.65 10.68 21.87
N SER A 153 -17.72 11.40 22.22
CA SER A 153 -18.03 12.72 21.66
C SER A 153 -17.28 13.87 22.34
N ASN A 154 -16.48 13.59 23.38
CA ASN A 154 -15.77 14.61 24.14
C ASN A 154 -14.57 15.12 23.36
N ASP A 155 -14.16 16.38 23.56
CA ASP A 155 -12.96 16.92 22.92
C ASP A 155 -11.69 16.23 23.41
N VAL A 156 -11.58 16.04 24.73
CA VAL A 156 -10.54 15.22 25.37
C VAL A 156 -11.06 13.78 25.46
N GLU A 157 -10.46 12.91 24.66
CA GLU A 157 -10.74 11.47 24.64
C GLU A 157 -10.12 10.76 25.85
N SER A 158 -8.89 11.14 26.20
CA SER A 158 -8.14 10.63 27.36
C SER A 158 -6.93 11.50 27.64
N VAL A 159 -6.28 11.28 28.78
CA VAL A 159 -4.97 11.86 29.11
C VAL A 159 -3.95 10.73 29.21
N LEU A 160 -2.85 10.82 28.45
CA LEU A 160 -1.76 9.85 28.48
C LEU A 160 -0.47 10.55 28.90
N HIS A 161 0.11 10.14 30.03
CA HIS A 161 1.32 10.74 30.58
C HIS A 161 1.28 12.28 30.65
N GLY A 162 0.13 12.84 31.03
CA GLY A 162 -0.09 14.29 31.13
C GLY A 162 -0.43 14.99 29.81
N VAL A 163 -0.57 14.25 28.71
CA VAL A 163 -0.90 14.81 27.38
C VAL A 163 -2.37 14.54 27.05
N GLU A 164 -3.13 15.59 26.73
CA GLU A 164 -4.52 15.49 26.31
C GLU A 164 -4.64 14.96 24.88
N ILE A 165 -5.37 13.86 24.72
CA ILE A 165 -5.57 13.16 23.46
C ILE A 165 -6.94 13.52 22.91
N LYS A 166 -6.98 13.88 21.62
CA LYS A 166 -8.23 14.10 20.87
C LYS A 166 -8.75 12.82 20.22
N ALA A 167 -7.86 11.98 19.69
CA ALA A 167 -8.21 10.72 19.03
C ALA A 167 -7.04 9.71 19.02
N ASN A 168 -7.39 8.43 18.89
CA ASN A 168 -6.46 7.31 18.80
C ASN A 168 -6.04 7.06 17.34
N ILE A 169 -4.75 6.96 17.02
CA ILE A 169 -4.35 6.58 15.66
C ILE A 169 -4.46 5.06 15.47
N LYS A 170 -5.15 4.66 14.39
CA LYS A 170 -5.36 3.27 13.98
C LYS A 170 -5.15 3.11 12.48
N ALA A 171 -4.74 1.92 12.05
CA ALA A 171 -4.79 1.55 10.63
C ALA A 171 -5.93 0.56 10.38
N LEU A 172 -6.79 0.87 9.40
CA LEU A 172 -8.04 0.18 9.10
C LEU A 172 -8.18 -0.13 7.61
N PRO A 173 -8.93 -1.15 7.21
CA PRO A 173 -9.33 -1.37 5.81
C PRO A 173 -9.86 -0.10 5.15
N GLN A 174 -9.57 0.05 3.87
CA GLN A 174 -9.99 1.22 3.11
C GLN A 174 -11.51 1.16 2.89
N ALA A 175 -12.20 2.26 3.19
CA ALA A 175 -13.60 2.40 2.82
C ALA A 175 -13.69 2.69 1.31
N PRO A 176 -14.48 1.92 0.54
CA PRO A 176 -14.76 2.25 -0.85
C PRO A 176 -15.65 3.49 -0.92
N GLY A 177 -15.15 4.59 -1.48
CA GLY A 177 -15.98 5.73 -1.87
C GLY A 177 -15.36 7.09 -1.56
N GLN A 178 -15.55 8.00 -2.52
CA GLN A 178 -15.06 9.38 -2.60
C GLN A 178 -13.65 9.55 -3.15
N SER A 179 -13.51 9.27 -4.44
CA SER A 179 -12.45 9.83 -5.26
C SER A 179 -13.12 10.39 -6.52
N ASP A 180 -12.94 11.68 -6.80
CA ASP A 180 -13.27 12.29 -8.11
C ASP A 180 -12.15 12.01 -9.16
N ASP A 181 -11.23 11.09 -8.85
CA ASP A 181 -10.05 10.83 -9.65
C ASP A 181 -10.34 9.86 -10.81
N PHE A 182 -10.42 10.39 -12.04
CA PHE A 182 -10.72 9.58 -13.24
C PHE A 182 -9.56 8.72 -13.77
N ILE A 183 -8.31 9.01 -13.38
CA ILE A 183 -7.11 8.35 -13.90
C ILE A 183 -6.19 7.96 -12.74
N TRP A 184 -5.99 6.65 -12.56
CA TRP A 184 -5.19 6.11 -11.47
C TRP A 184 -3.86 5.57 -11.99
N HIS A 185 -2.81 5.71 -11.20
CA HIS A 185 -1.49 5.18 -11.51
C HIS A 185 -1.47 3.66 -11.32
N ILE A 186 -0.83 2.91 -12.22
CA ILE A 186 -0.54 1.48 -11.99
C ILE A 186 0.90 1.33 -11.50
N LYS A 187 1.07 0.68 -10.36
CA LYS A 187 2.37 0.47 -9.71
C LYS A 187 2.53 -0.97 -9.25
N ALA A 188 3.73 -1.53 -9.36
CA ALA A 188 4.13 -2.69 -8.57
C ALA A 188 4.54 -2.23 -7.16
N VAL A 189 4.11 -2.97 -6.14
CA VAL A 189 4.39 -2.71 -4.72
C VAL A 189 5.44 -3.71 -4.24
N HIS A 190 6.65 -3.20 -3.99
CA HIS A 190 7.71 -3.98 -3.39
C HIS A 190 7.46 -4.18 -1.88
N PRO A 191 7.89 -5.28 -1.25
CA PRO A 191 7.60 -5.57 0.17
C PRO A 191 8.12 -4.54 1.19
N ASP A 192 9.16 -3.78 0.84
CA ASP A 192 9.66 -2.64 1.65
C ASP A 192 8.78 -1.37 1.52
N GLY A 193 7.72 -1.47 0.71
CA GLY A 193 6.81 -0.40 0.34
C GLY A 193 7.44 0.62 -0.62
N GLN A 194 8.30 0.20 -1.55
CA GLN A 194 8.59 0.98 -2.76
C GLN A 194 7.54 0.75 -3.84
N LEU A 195 7.34 1.74 -4.72
CA LEU A 195 6.44 1.67 -5.86
C LEU A 195 7.20 1.77 -7.16
N TRP A 196 7.03 0.78 -8.02
CA TRP A 196 7.70 0.67 -9.31
C TRP A 196 6.69 0.92 -10.42
N ASP A 197 7.06 1.72 -11.40
CA ASP A 197 6.15 2.08 -12.49
C ASP A 197 5.78 0.84 -13.30
N ILE A 198 4.49 0.67 -13.61
CA ILE A 198 4.07 -0.25 -14.67
C ILE A 198 3.95 0.53 -15.97
N LYS A 199 4.67 0.09 -16.99
CA LYS A 199 4.68 0.71 -18.31
C LYS A 199 4.44 -0.32 -19.42
N ALA A 200 3.94 0.17 -20.55
CA ALA A 200 3.91 -0.57 -21.79
C ALA A 200 5.16 -0.23 -22.61
N ILE A 201 5.76 -1.20 -23.27
CA ILE A 201 7.00 -1.05 -24.04
C ILE A 201 6.80 -1.69 -25.41
N ASP A 202 7.13 -0.97 -26.49
CA ASP A 202 7.12 -1.55 -27.83
C ASP A 202 8.45 -2.24 -28.19
N GLU A 203 8.48 -2.89 -29.35
CA GLU A 203 9.65 -3.60 -29.87
C GLU A 203 10.89 -2.70 -30.05
N ALA A 204 10.69 -1.39 -30.24
CA ALA A 204 11.78 -0.42 -30.33
C ALA A 204 12.26 0.08 -28.96
N GLY A 205 11.66 -0.41 -27.87
CA GLY A 205 11.99 -0.02 -26.50
C GLY A 205 11.33 1.28 -26.06
N LYS A 206 10.40 1.85 -26.83
CA LYS A 206 9.71 3.09 -26.43
C LYS A 206 8.70 2.79 -25.33
N ILE A 207 8.70 3.63 -24.30
CA ILE A 207 7.94 3.46 -23.07
C ILE A 207 6.67 4.30 -23.10
N TYR A 208 5.57 3.71 -22.65
CA TYR A 208 4.23 4.29 -22.63
C TYR A 208 3.58 4.11 -21.27
N ASP A 209 2.74 5.07 -20.88
CA ASP A 209 2.03 5.03 -19.62
C ASP A 209 0.96 3.95 -19.59
N VAL A 210 0.82 3.29 -18.43
CA VAL A 210 -0.29 2.39 -18.13
C VAL A 210 -1.04 2.97 -16.94
N LYS A 211 -2.35 3.16 -17.11
CA LYS A 211 -3.23 3.75 -16.08
C LYS A 211 -4.48 2.91 -15.92
N SER A 212 -5.09 3.01 -14.75
CA SER A 212 -6.49 2.60 -14.59
C SER A 212 -7.40 3.78 -14.87
N LEU A 213 -8.56 3.50 -15.46
CA LEU A 213 -9.57 4.48 -15.79
C LEU A 213 -10.87 4.13 -15.07
N GLU A 214 -11.41 5.12 -14.39
CA GLU A 214 -12.80 5.08 -13.97
C GLU A 214 -13.66 5.44 -15.18
N GLU A 215 -14.60 4.57 -15.53
CA GLU A 215 -15.58 4.85 -16.57
C GLU A 215 -16.98 4.82 -15.95
N ASN A 216 -17.77 5.87 -16.20
CA ASN A 216 -19.19 5.97 -15.83
C ASN A 216 -19.48 5.88 -14.31
N GLY A 217 -18.61 6.39 -13.44
CA GLY A 217 -18.85 6.35 -11.99
C GLY A 217 -18.63 4.97 -11.36
N ASN A 218 -18.17 3.98 -12.12
CA ASN A 218 -18.00 2.61 -11.64
C ASN A 218 -16.59 2.40 -11.09
N MET A 219 -16.45 2.59 -9.78
CA MET A 219 -15.23 2.26 -9.05
C MET A 219 -15.17 0.78 -8.64
N HIS A 220 -16.20 -0.05 -8.85
CA HIS A 220 -16.11 -1.46 -8.46
C HIS A 220 -15.24 -2.28 -9.41
N VAL A 221 -15.18 -1.89 -10.69
CA VAL A 221 -14.33 -2.53 -11.70
C VAL A 221 -13.79 -1.48 -12.67
N MET A 222 -12.51 -1.15 -12.56
CA MET A 222 -11.87 -0.14 -13.40
C MET A 222 -11.05 -0.78 -14.52
N ASP A 223 -11.05 -0.13 -15.67
CA ASP A 223 -10.32 -0.59 -16.84
C ASP A 223 -8.84 -0.26 -16.73
N ILE A 224 -7.96 -1.09 -17.32
CA ILE A 224 -6.53 -0.81 -17.40
C ILE A 224 -6.10 -0.69 -18.85
N LYS A 225 -5.49 0.46 -19.19
CA LYS A 225 -5.11 0.81 -20.56
C LYS A 225 -3.67 1.30 -20.64
N ALA A 226 -3.01 1.00 -21.75
CA ALA A 226 -1.76 1.62 -22.17
C ALA A 226 -2.03 2.82 -23.10
N PHE A 227 -1.30 3.92 -22.90
CA PHE A 227 -1.49 5.19 -23.60
C PHE A 227 -0.40 5.37 -24.65
N VAL A 228 -0.72 5.07 -25.91
CA VAL A 228 0.20 5.13 -27.04
C VAL A 228 -0.22 6.29 -27.96
N GLY A 229 0.43 7.44 -27.79
CA GLY A 229 -0.03 8.68 -28.40
C GLY A 229 -1.43 9.05 -27.92
N ASN A 230 -2.37 9.30 -28.84
CA ASN A 230 -3.76 9.60 -28.52
C ASN A 230 -4.65 8.35 -28.38
N LYS A 231 -4.08 7.15 -28.49
CA LYS A 231 -4.82 5.89 -28.42
C LYS A 231 -4.67 5.23 -27.05
N LYS A 232 -5.74 4.58 -26.60
CA LYS A 232 -5.78 3.77 -25.37
C LYS A 232 -5.92 2.30 -25.75
N PHE A 233 -4.91 1.49 -25.47
CA PHE A 233 -4.91 0.07 -25.78
C PHE A 233 -5.28 -0.77 -24.56
N PRO A 234 -6.17 -1.77 -24.69
CA PRO A 234 -6.52 -2.62 -23.57
C PRO A 234 -5.33 -3.47 -23.13
N VAL A 235 -5.17 -3.62 -21.81
CA VAL A 235 -4.25 -4.61 -21.23
C VAL A 235 -5.02 -5.90 -20.97
N LYS A 236 -4.47 -7.03 -21.40
CA LYS A 236 -5.09 -8.36 -21.33
C LYS A 236 -4.09 -9.42 -20.89
N VAL A 237 -4.61 -10.52 -20.35
CA VAL A 237 -3.85 -11.76 -20.18
C VAL A 237 -4.00 -12.58 -21.45
N LEU A 238 -2.89 -12.94 -22.09
CA LEU A 238 -2.90 -13.74 -23.31
C LEU A 238 -3.07 -15.23 -22.98
N VAL A 239 -3.58 -16.00 -23.95
CA VAL A 239 -3.51 -17.47 -23.86
C VAL A 239 -2.04 -17.90 -24.03
N SER A 240 -1.54 -18.75 -23.13
CA SER A 240 -0.19 -19.31 -23.22
C SER A 240 -0.13 -20.67 -22.51
N SER A 241 0.80 -21.51 -22.93
CA SER A 241 1.21 -22.75 -22.24
C SER A 241 2.37 -22.54 -21.25
N ASP A 242 2.90 -21.31 -21.16
CA ASP A 242 3.99 -20.98 -20.25
C ASP A 242 3.55 -21.12 -18.79
N LYS A 243 4.53 -21.31 -17.89
CA LYS A 243 4.31 -21.35 -16.45
C LYS A 243 3.52 -20.14 -15.93
N TYR A 244 3.79 -18.95 -16.47
CA TYR A 244 3.10 -17.72 -16.12
C TYR A 244 2.55 -17.03 -17.37
N ALA A 245 1.27 -16.67 -17.34
CA ALA A 245 0.57 -16.15 -18.51
C ALA A 245 1.04 -14.72 -18.86
N PRO A 246 1.33 -14.40 -20.14
CA PRO A 246 1.74 -13.07 -20.54
C PRO A 246 0.65 -12.02 -20.30
N VAL A 247 1.04 -10.88 -19.72
CA VAL A 247 0.19 -9.69 -19.64
C VAL A 247 0.71 -8.66 -20.62
N LYS A 248 -0.13 -8.27 -21.57
CA LYS A 248 0.27 -7.41 -22.71
C LYS A 248 -0.79 -6.35 -23.00
N ALA A 249 -0.35 -5.21 -23.53
CA ALA A 249 -1.24 -4.28 -24.20
C ALA A 249 -1.38 -4.65 -25.68
N ILE A 250 -2.58 -4.49 -26.24
CA ILE A 250 -2.91 -4.91 -27.61
C ILE A 250 -3.35 -3.69 -28.43
N GLY A 251 -2.56 -3.32 -29.43
CA GLY A 251 -2.86 -2.27 -30.39
C GLY A 251 -4.10 -2.56 -31.22
N THR A 252 -4.66 -1.53 -31.86
CA THR A 252 -5.83 -1.68 -32.75
C THR A 252 -5.58 -2.57 -33.97
N ASP A 253 -4.32 -2.72 -34.34
CA ASP A 253 -3.78 -3.56 -35.41
C ASP A 253 -3.32 -4.94 -34.93
N GLY A 254 -3.53 -5.26 -33.65
CA GLY A 254 -3.03 -6.49 -33.02
C GLY A 254 -1.57 -6.43 -32.58
N LYS A 255 -0.88 -5.29 -32.77
CA LYS A 255 0.50 -5.11 -32.29
C LYS A 255 0.56 -5.30 -30.77
N ILE A 256 1.54 -6.06 -30.31
CA ILE A 256 1.74 -6.37 -28.90
C ILE A 256 2.72 -5.40 -28.27
N TYR A 257 2.39 -4.94 -27.07
CA TYR A 257 3.25 -4.13 -26.21
C TYR A 257 3.48 -4.87 -24.91
N ASP A 258 4.75 -4.94 -24.52
CA ASP A 258 5.20 -5.58 -23.30
C ASP A 258 4.78 -4.76 -22.08
N ILE A 259 4.10 -5.39 -21.12
CA ILE A 259 3.86 -4.76 -19.81
C ILE A 259 5.00 -5.15 -18.88
N LYS A 260 5.70 -4.14 -18.36
CA LYS A 260 6.86 -4.31 -17.48
C LYS A 260 6.71 -3.44 -16.24
N ALA A 261 7.22 -3.93 -15.12
CA ALA A 261 7.53 -3.08 -13.98
C ALA A 261 8.94 -2.51 -14.13
N ILE A 262 9.13 -1.23 -13.82
CA ILE A 262 10.41 -0.55 -13.91
C ILE A 262 10.86 -0.19 -12.49
N SER A 263 11.93 -0.84 -12.04
CA SER A 263 12.55 -0.57 -10.74
C SER A 263 13.24 0.81 -10.71
N PRO A 264 13.61 1.33 -9.52
CA PRO A 264 14.31 2.61 -9.40
C PRO A 264 15.64 2.65 -10.16
N ASP A 265 16.35 1.52 -10.24
CA ASP A 265 17.59 1.32 -11.01
C ASP A 265 17.33 0.98 -12.49
N LYS A 266 16.10 1.20 -12.98
CA LYS A 266 15.69 1.03 -14.40
C LYS A 266 15.73 -0.41 -14.93
N LYS A 267 15.79 -1.41 -14.05
CA LYS A 267 15.60 -2.81 -14.46
C LYS A 267 14.14 -3.03 -14.85
N LEU A 268 13.95 -3.84 -15.89
CA LEU A 268 12.65 -4.21 -16.41
C LEU A 268 12.28 -5.60 -15.88
N LEU A 269 11.20 -5.67 -15.12
CA LEU A 269 10.64 -6.91 -14.60
C LEU A 269 9.42 -7.31 -15.42
N ASP A 270 9.28 -8.62 -15.63
CA ASP A 270 8.11 -9.20 -16.29
C ASP A 270 6.85 -9.02 -15.45
N VAL A 271 5.75 -8.64 -16.09
CA VAL A 271 4.41 -8.65 -15.50
C VAL A 271 3.62 -9.81 -16.08
N LYS A 272 3.12 -10.70 -15.23
CA LYS A 272 2.45 -11.94 -15.64
C LYS A 272 1.24 -12.27 -14.77
N GLY A 273 0.36 -13.10 -15.31
CA GLY A 273 -0.63 -13.84 -14.52
C GLY A 273 0.03 -15.07 -13.90
N VAL A 274 0.09 -15.13 -12.57
CA VAL A 274 0.93 -16.12 -11.84
C VAL A 274 0.14 -17.21 -11.13
N SER A 275 -1.12 -16.96 -10.83
CA SER A 275 -2.04 -17.93 -10.21
C SER A 275 -3.48 -17.58 -10.55
N GLN A 276 -4.37 -18.57 -10.48
CA GLN A 276 -5.81 -18.39 -10.72
C GLN A 276 -6.62 -19.02 -9.60
N ALA A 277 -7.59 -18.29 -9.08
CA ALA A 277 -8.59 -18.76 -8.12
C ALA A 277 -9.98 -18.41 -8.67
N GLY A 278 -10.75 -19.43 -9.06
CA GLY A 278 -11.98 -19.23 -9.83
C GLY A 278 -11.69 -18.43 -11.11
N ASN A 279 -12.41 -17.33 -11.30
CA ASN A 279 -12.25 -16.44 -12.46
C ASN A 279 -11.20 -15.34 -12.24
N LEU A 280 -10.58 -15.25 -11.06
CA LEU A 280 -9.61 -14.22 -10.75
C LEU A 280 -8.18 -14.72 -10.96
N ILE A 281 -7.39 -14.00 -11.74
CA ILE A 281 -5.97 -14.26 -11.99
C ILE A 281 -5.16 -13.22 -11.22
N SER A 282 -4.23 -13.66 -10.38
CA SER A 282 -3.27 -12.78 -9.73
C SER A 282 -2.26 -12.26 -10.74
N ILE A 283 -2.20 -10.94 -10.90
CA ILE A 283 -1.21 -10.27 -11.75
C ILE A 283 -0.09 -9.75 -10.85
N LYS A 284 1.14 -10.16 -11.15
CA LYS A 284 2.34 -9.81 -10.36
C LYS A 284 3.47 -9.38 -11.27
N ALA A 285 4.34 -8.51 -10.76
CA ALA A 285 5.67 -8.32 -11.31
C ALA A 285 6.58 -9.42 -10.75
N ILE A 286 7.49 -9.94 -11.58
CA ILE A 286 8.39 -11.05 -11.24
C ILE A 286 9.83 -10.56 -11.23
N ASN A 287 10.48 -10.68 -10.09
CA ASN A 287 11.89 -10.33 -9.95
C ASN A 287 12.81 -11.49 -10.43
N ALA A 288 14.09 -11.20 -10.64
CA ALA A 288 15.06 -12.18 -11.15
C ALA A 288 15.26 -13.40 -10.23
N ASP A 289 15.07 -13.22 -8.93
CA ASP A 289 15.10 -14.29 -7.92
C ASP A 289 13.79 -15.12 -7.85
N GLY A 290 12.79 -14.77 -8.66
CA GLY A 290 11.47 -15.41 -8.68
C GLY A 290 10.48 -14.86 -7.65
N SER A 291 10.85 -13.86 -6.85
CA SER A 291 9.91 -13.18 -5.95
C SER A 291 8.85 -12.38 -6.72
N PHE A 292 7.67 -12.25 -6.11
CA PHE A 292 6.51 -11.59 -6.72
C PHE A 292 6.15 -10.30 -6.01
N PHE A 293 5.88 -9.26 -6.79
CA PHE A 293 5.38 -7.98 -6.30
C PHE A 293 3.93 -7.78 -6.73
N GLY A 294 3.07 -7.40 -5.78
CA GLY A 294 1.68 -7.05 -6.05
C GLY A 294 1.58 -5.87 -7.01
N ILE A 295 0.56 -5.83 -7.85
CA ILE A 295 0.30 -4.66 -8.72
C ILE A 295 -0.99 -4.00 -8.26
N LYS A 296 -0.93 -2.69 -8.05
CA LYS A 296 -2.04 -1.86 -7.57
C LYS A 296 -2.34 -0.74 -8.55
N ALA A 297 -3.62 -0.41 -8.68
CA ALA A 297 -4.05 0.90 -9.15
C ALA A 297 -4.10 1.85 -7.94
N ILE A 298 -3.56 3.05 -8.07
CA ILE A 298 -3.44 4.05 -7.00
C ILE A 298 -4.04 5.36 -7.49
N SER A 299 -5.08 5.84 -6.82
CA SER A 299 -5.66 7.16 -7.08
C SER A 299 -4.71 8.28 -6.60
N PRO A 300 -4.79 9.47 -7.20
CA PRO A 300 -4.19 10.69 -6.66
C PRO A 300 -4.49 10.94 -5.17
N SER A 301 -5.72 10.66 -4.73
CA SER A 301 -6.13 10.73 -3.32
C SER A 301 -5.56 9.61 -2.43
N GLY A 302 -4.88 8.62 -3.03
CA GLY A 302 -4.20 7.51 -2.38
C GLY A 302 -5.08 6.27 -2.15
N GLN A 303 -6.30 6.22 -2.68
CA GLN A 303 -7.12 5.01 -2.71
C GLN A 303 -6.46 3.95 -3.60
N MET A 304 -6.57 2.69 -3.22
CA MET A 304 -5.88 1.61 -3.94
C MET A 304 -6.71 0.38 -4.20
N TYR A 305 -6.58 -0.12 -5.42
CA TYR A 305 -7.22 -1.32 -5.94
C TYR A 305 -6.20 -2.36 -6.38
N ASP A 306 -6.56 -3.62 -6.23
CA ASP A 306 -5.84 -4.78 -6.72
C ASP A 306 -5.95 -4.86 -8.24
N VAL A 307 -4.82 -5.05 -8.93
CA VAL A 307 -4.83 -5.34 -10.36
C VAL A 307 -4.89 -6.85 -10.57
N LYS A 308 -5.96 -7.30 -11.20
CA LYS A 308 -6.25 -8.73 -11.42
C LYS A 308 -6.65 -8.99 -12.86
N GLY A 309 -6.48 -10.22 -13.30
CA GLY A 309 -7.13 -10.74 -14.49
C GLY A 309 -8.52 -11.26 -14.13
N ILE A 310 -9.54 -10.93 -14.92
CA ILE A 310 -10.86 -11.54 -14.86
C ILE A 310 -10.97 -12.45 -16.08
N ALA A 311 -10.82 -13.75 -15.82
CA ALA A 311 -10.94 -14.79 -16.82
C ALA A 311 -12.39 -14.92 -17.27
N MET A 312 -12.55 -15.15 -18.57
CA MET A 312 -13.81 -15.61 -19.15
C MET A 312 -13.75 -17.14 -19.25
N ASP A 313 -14.92 -17.78 -19.32
CA ASP A 313 -15.01 -19.24 -19.46
C ASP A 313 -14.27 -19.72 -20.70
N ASP A 314 -14.40 -18.99 -21.81
CA ASP A 314 -13.70 -19.23 -23.06
C ASP A 314 -12.73 -18.11 -23.42
N ALA A 315 -11.63 -18.50 -24.06
CA ALA A 315 -10.72 -17.55 -24.67
C ALA A 315 -11.40 -16.81 -25.83
N PHE A 316 -11.12 -15.50 -25.95
CA PHE A 316 -11.76 -14.62 -26.93
C PHE A 316 -10.71 -13.83 -27.73
N MET A 317 -11.14 -13.16 -28.80
CA MET A 317 -10.26 -12.38 -29.66
C MET A 317 -10.35 -10.89 -29.32
N VAL A 318 -9.20 -10.22 -29.27
CA VAL A 318 -9.08 -8.76 -29.17
C VAL A 318 -8.10 -8.30 -30.25
N ASN A 319 -8.60 -7.56 -31.24
CA ASN A 319 -7.80 -7.06 -32.38
C ASN A 319 -6.93 -8.16 -33.03
N GLY A 320 -7.50 -9.34 -33.26
CA GLY A 320 -6.77 -10.47 -33.87
C GLY A 320 -5.87 -11.27 -32.91
N VAL A 321 -5.84 -10.93 -31.61
CA VAL A 321 -5.04 -11.64 -30.60
C VAL A 321 -5.94 -12.45 -29.68
N LYS A 322 -5.61 -13.73 -29.47
CA LYS A 322 -6.33 -14.63 -28.56
C LYS A 322 -5.97 -14.35 -27.10
N VAL A 323 -6.97 -14.05 -26.28
CA VAL A 323 -6.81 -13.65 -24.89
C VAL A 323 -7.63 -14.52 -23.95
N LYS A 324 -7.14 -14.68 -22.71
CA LYS A 324 -7.78 -15.46 -21.64
C LYS A 324 -8.61 -14.59 -20.71
N ALA A 325 -8.13 -13.39 -20.40
CA ALA A 325 -8.73 -12.56 -19.37
C ALA A 325 -8.60 -11.06 -19.67
N HIS A 326 -9.56 -10.29 -19.15
CA HIS A 326 -9.43 -8.85 -19.02
C HIS A 326 -8.54 -8.50 -17.84
N VAL A 327 -7.67 -7.50 -17.95
CA VAL A 327 -6.95 -6.96 -16.78
C VAL A 327 -7.69 -5.74 -16.26
N LYS A 328 -8.05 -5.76 -14.98
CA LYS A 328 -8.91 -4.77 -14.31
C LYS A 328 -8.33 -4.40 -12.95
N ALA A 329 -8.68 -3.22 -12.45
CA ALA A 329 -8.47 -2.86 -11.05
C ALA A 329 -9.77 -3.05 -10.26
N LEU A 330 -9.66 -3.67 -9.09
CA LEU A 330 -10.78 -4.06 -8.22
C LEU A 330 -10.49 -3.64 -6.77
N PRO A 331 -11.52 -3.32 -5.96
CA PRO A 331 -11.37 -3.18 -4.52
C PRO A 331 -10.53 -4.30 -3.89
N GLN A 332 -9.72 -3.95 -2.89
CA GLN A 332 -8.96 -4.95 -2.13
C GLN A 332 -9.94 -5.73 -1.24
N GLU A 333 -9.76 -7.04 -1.19
CA GLU A 333 -10.43 -7.95 -0.24
C GLU A 333 -9.47 -8.34 0.88
#